data_AF-A0A969F1L5-F1
#
_entry.id   AF-A0A969F1L5-F1
#
_cell.length_a   1.000
_cell.length_b   1.000
_cell.length_c   1.000
_cell.angle_alpha   90.00
_cell.angle_beta   90.00
_cell.angle_gamma   90.00
#
_symmetry.space_group_name_H-M   'P 1'
#
loop_
_entity.id
_entity.type
_entity.pdbx_description
1 polymer ?
#
loop_
_entity_poly.entity_id
_entity_poly.type
_entity_poly.pdbx_seq_one_letter_code
_entity_poly.pdbx_strand_id
1 'polypeptide(L)'
;MNEQTHAQLVANQIPEFLHLMEVSLRSGYNVSQCLEIAVKDMSGPMTTEVQLVLAEAKAGVPLLQAFDNWLSRCPSLDLDLTVATIHEQMEAGGNLANKFQFVAQVLPKLKRVG
;
A
#
# COMPACT_ATOMS: atom_id res chain seq x y z
N MET A 1 13.36 25.86 -2.01
CA MET A 1 12.36 25.06 -2.74
C MET A 1 12.57 23.64 -2.26
N ASN A 2 11.68 23.10 -1.42
CA ASN A 2 11.89 21.76 -0.87
C ASN A 2 11.54 20.75 -1.96
N GLU A 3 12.54 20.16 -2.61
CA GLU A 3 12.33 19.03 -3.52
C GLU A 3 11.92 17.82 -2.68
N GLN A 4 10.66 17.39 -2.82
CA GLN A 4 10.20 16.14 -2.23
C GLN A 4 10.82 14.97 -3.00
N THR A 5 11.42 14.02 -2.28
CA THR A 5 11.93 12.78 -2.85
C THR A 5 10.79 11.91 -3.37
N HIS A 6 11.07 11.02 -4.34
CA HIS A 6 10.07 10.07 -4.86
C HIS A 6 9.38 9.28 -3.74
N ALA A 7 10.15 8.77 -2.77
CA ALA A 7 9.60 8.07 -1.60
C ALA A 7 8.64 8.92 -0.77
N GLN A 8 8.91 10.23 -0.60
CA GLN A 8 8.00 11.15 0.09
C GLN A 8 6.72 11.41 -0.72
N LEU A 9 6.82 11.51 -2.04
CA LEU A 9 5.64 11.67 -2.90
C LEU A 9 4.74 10.43 -2.84
N VAL A 10 5.33 9.22 -2.89
CA VAL A 10 4.60 7.96 -2.70
C VAL A 10 3.96 7.91 -1.31
N ALA A 11 4.71 8.24 -0.25
CA ALA A 11 4.20 8.21 1.12
C ALA A 11 2.99 9.14 1.33
N ASN A 12 2.89 10.25 0.60
CA ASN A 12 1.74 11.15 0.68
C ASN A 12 0.45 10.55 0.09
N GLN A 13 0.56 9.55 -0.79
CA GLN A 13 -0.58 8.89 -1.42
C GLN A 13 -0.99 7.58 -0.71
N ILE A 14 -0.23 7.12 0.28
CA ILE A 14 -0.54 5.89 1.04
C ILE A 14 -1.93 5.94 1.69
N PRO A 15 -2.41 7.05 2.30
CA PRO A 15 -3.75 7.07 2.86
C PRO A 15 -4.85 6.82 1.83
N GLU A 16 -4.72 7.39 0.63
CA GLU A 16 -5.66 7.18 -0.48
C GLU A 16 -5.59 5.73 -0.99
N PHE A 17 -4.38 5.19 -1.16
CA PHE A 17 -4.16 3.79 -1.55
C PHE A 17 -4.80 2.82 -0.57
N LEU A 18 -4.58 3.02 0.74
CA LEU A 18 -5.16 2.17 1.78
C LEU A 18 -6.68 2.22 1.79
N HIS A 19 -7.27 3.41 1.60
CA HIS A 19 -8.72 3.56 1.53
C HIS A 19 -9.32 2.83 0.32
N LEU A 20 -8.66 2.92 -0.84
CA LEU A 20 -9.12 2.21 -2.03
C LEU A 20 -9.04 0.70 -1.84
N MET A 21 -7.90 0.20 -1.35
CA MET A 21 -7.71 -1.21 -1.02
C MET A 21 -8.76 -1.70 0.00
N GLU A 22 -9.03 -0.92 1.04
CA GLU A 22 -10.06 -1.19 2.04
C GLU A 22 -11.45 -1.37 1.42
N VAL A 23 -11.88 -0.45 0.56
CA VAL A 23 -13.20 -0.50 -0.10
C VAL A 23 -13.27 -1.68 -1.08
N SER A 24 -12.21 -1.91 -1.87
CA SER A 24 -12.15 -3.02 -2.81
C SER A 24 -12.18 -4.38 -2.09
N LEU A 25 -11.40 -4.55 -1.02
CA LEU A 25 -11.39 -5.79 -0.23
C LEU A 25 -12.77 -6.07 0.40
N ARG A 26 -13.46 -5.05 0.92
CA ARG A 26 -14.84 -5.19 1.41
C ARG A 26 -15.84 -5.58 0.33
N SER A 27 -15.56 -5.22 -0.92
CA SER A 27 -16.39 -5.57 -2.07
C SER A 27 -16.18 -7.02 -2.53
N GLY A 28 -15.30 -7.77 -1.84
CA GLY A 28 -15.02 -9.18 -2.09
C GLY A 28 -13.88 -9.44 -3.07
N TYR A 29 -13.17 -8.40 -3.51
CA TYR A 29 -11.97 -8.54 -4.35
C TYR A 29 -10.81 -9.10 -3.54
N ASN A 30 -9.95 -9.89 -4.17
CA ASN A 30 -8.68 -10.30 -3.57
C ASN A 30 -7.62 -9.20 -3.70
N VAL A 31 -6.49 -9.34 -3.00
CA VAL A 31 -5.43 -8.32 -2.95
C VAL A 31 -4.93 -7.94 -4.36
N SER A 32 -4.67 -8.92 -5.24
CA SER A 32 -4.21 -8.65 -6.60
C SER A 32 -5.22 -7.84 -7.42
N GLN A 33 -6.52 -8.17 -7.31
CA GLN A 33 -7.59 -7.40 -7.96
C GLN A 33 -7.70 -5.98 -7.39
N CYS A 34 -7.52 -5.81 -6.07
CA CYS A 34 -7.51 -4.50 -5.44
C CYS A 34 -6.33 -3.64 -5.92
N LEU A 35 -5.15 -4.24 -6.09
CA LEU A 35 -3.99 -3.56 -6.68
C LEU A 35 -4.24 -3.15 -8.14
N GLU A 36 -4.92 -3.98 -8.93
CA GLU A 36 -5.32 -3.63 -10.30
C GLU A 36 -6.31 -2.46 -10.34
N ILE A 37 -7.25 -2.40 -9.38
CA ILE A 37 -8.15 -1.25 -9.21
C ILE A 37 -7.33 -0.01 -8.84
N ALA A 38 -6.38 -0.13 -7.90
CA ALA A 38 -5.51 0.98 -7.52
C ALA A 38 -4.70 1.55 -8.69
N VAL A 39 -4.20 0.71 -9.59
CA VAL A 39 -3.52 1.19 -10.81
C VAL A 39 -4.45 1.98 -11.73
N LYS A 40 -5.74 1.64 -11.79
CA LYS A 40 -6.72 2.29 -12.66
C LYS A 40 -7.26 3.60 -12.09
N ASP A 41 -7.51 3.60 -10.78
CA ASP A 41 -8.26 4.68 -10.13
C ASP A 41 -7.36 5.71 -9.45
N MET A 42 -6.11 5.35 -9.12
CA MET A 42 -5.12 6.30 -8.61
C MET A 42 -4.31 6.92 -9.74
N SER A 43 -3.72 8.07 -9.44
CA SER A 43 -2.77 8.76 -10.32
C SER A 43 -1.49 9.11 -9.59
N GLY A 44 -0.44 9.51 -10.32
CA GLY A 44 0.83 9.94 -9.72
C GLY A 44 1.78 8.80 -9.35
N PRO A 45 2.78 9.06 -8.50
CA PRO A 45 3.88 8.12 -8.25
C PRO A 45 3.44 6.81 -7.59
N MET A 46 2.32 6.80 -6.86
CA MET A 46 1.73 5.58 -6.32
C MET A 46 1.40 4.56 -7.41
N THR A 47 0.81 5.00 -8.54
CA THR A 47 0.43 4.13 -9.65
C THR A 47 1.64 3.37 -10.20
N THR A 48 2.79 4.04 -10.32
CA THR A 48 4.04 3.41 -10.79
C THR A 48 4.51 2.32 -9.84
N GLU A 49 4.53 2.58 -8.53
CA GLU A 49 4.98 1.57 -7.57
C GLU A 49 4.04 0.37 -7.47
N VAL A 50 2.72 0.59 -7.50
CA VAL A 50 1.73 -0.50 -7.50
C VAL A 50 1.82 -1.33 -8.79
N GLN A 51 2.11 -0.71 -9.93
CA GLN A 51 2.38 -1.43 -11.18
C GLN A 51 3.61 -2.34 -11.06
N LEU A 52 4.67 -1.89 -10.38
CA LEU A 52 5.86 -2.72 -10.13
C LEU A 52 5.54 -3.91 -9.23
N VAL A 53 4.76 -3.72 -8.16
CA VAL A 53 4.29 -4.82 -7.30
C VAL A 53 3.50 -5.85 -8.11
N LEU A 54 2.58 -5.40 -8.97
CA LEU A 54 1.82 -6.30 -9.85
C LEU A 54 2.71 -7.01 -10.87
N ALA A 55 3.71 -6.32 -11.43
CA ALA A 55 4.64 -6.89 -12.39
C ALA A 55 5.49 -8.01 -11.74
N GLU A 56 6.00 -7.77 -10.53
CA GLU A 56 6.72 -8.77 -9.74
C GLU A 56 5.83 -9.97 -9.43
N ALA A 57 4.60 -9.74 -8.97
CA ALA A 57 3.64 -10.81 -8.69
C ALA A 57 3.32 -11.65 -9.95
N LYS A 58 3.14 -11.01 -11.10
CA LYS A 58 2.94 -11.68 -12.39
C LYS A 58 4.17 -12.46 -12.86
N ALA A 59 5.36 -12.04 -12.46
CA ALA A 59 6.62 -12.75 -12.70
C ALA A 59 6.83 -13.93 -11.73
N GLY A 60 5.89 -14.19 -10.81
CA GLY A 60 5.95 -15.29 -9.85
C GLY A 60 6.59 -14.94 -8.50
N VAL A 61 6.92 -13.67 -8.27
CA VAL A 61 7.38 -13.22 -6.95
C VAL A 61 6.20 -13.31 -5.97
N PRO A 62 6.38 -13.90 -4.77
CA PRO A 62 5.35 -13.92 -3.75
C PRO A 62 4.89 -12.50 -3.41
N LEU A 63 3.58 -12.30 -3.24
CA LEU A 63 3.01 -10.96 -3.09
C LEU A 63 3.58 -10.21 -1.86
N LEU A 64 3.81 -10.91 -0.74
CA LEU A 64 4.46 -10.35 0.44
C LEU A 64 5.88 -9.84 0.12
N GLN A 65 6.67 -10.64 -0.60
CA GLN A 65 8.00 -10.23 -1.06
C GLN A 65 7.94 -9.02 -2.01
N ALA A 66 6.90 -8.92 -2.85
CA ALA A 66 6.74 -7.78 -3.75
C ALA A 66 6.45 -6.47 -2.97
N PHE A 67 5.73 -6.55 -1.86
CA PHE A 67 5.56 -5.42 -0.94
C PHE A 67 6.86 -5.04 -0.22
N ASP A 68 7.69 -6.03 0.18
CA ASP A 68 9.01 -5.77 0.78
C ASP A 68 9.97 -5.09 -0.21
N ASN A 69 9.92 -5.51 -1.49
CA ASN A 69 10.68 -4.87 -2.56
C ASN A 69 10.23 -3.43 -2.79
N TRP A 70 8.92 -3.16 -2.70
CA TRP A 70 8.41 -1.79 -2.76
C TRP A 70 8.91 -0.94 -1.59
N LEU A 71 8.85 -1.45 -0.36
CA LEU A 71 9.41 -0.76 0.81
C LEU A 71 10.90 -0.44 0.64
N SER A 72 11.66 -1.38 0.08
CA SER A 72 13.10 -1.18 -0.18
C SER A 72 13.37 -0.08 -1.21
N ARG A 73 12.50 0.10 -2.22
CA ARG A 73 12.60 1.17 -3.22
C ARG A 73 12.15 2.54 -2.68
N CYS A 74 11.09 2.55 -1.86
CA CYS A 74 10.45 3.75 -1.36
C CYS A 74 10.40 3.77 0.18
N PRO A 75 11.55 3.79 0.88
CA PRO A 75 11.57 3.68 2.33
C PRO A 75 10.85 4.86 2.98
N SER A 76 9.78 4.57 3.71
CA SER A 76 9.02 5.53 4.49
C SER A 76 8.29 4.84 5.64
N LEU A 77 8.10 5.54 6.76
CA LEU A 77 7.40 5.00 7.92
C LEU A 77 5.97 4.56 7.57
N ASP A 78 5.27 5.34 6.76
CA ASP A 78 3.91 5.02 6.33
C ASP A 78 3.85 3.71 5.52
N LEU A 79 4.83 3.49 4.63
CA LEU A 79 4.91 2.27 3.83
C LEU A 79 5.32 1.07 4.69
N ASP A 80 6.27 1.25 5.61
CA ASP A 80 6.71 0.21 6.54
C ASP A 80 5.54 -0.32 7.38
N LEU A 81 4.76 0.59 7.98
CA LEU A 81 3.55 0.23 8.72
C LEU A 81 2.49 -0.46 7.85
N THR A 82 2.36 -0.03 6.60
CA THR A 82 1.43 -0.63 5.64
C THR A 82 1.84 -2.06 5.29
N VAL A 83 3.12 -2.27 4.95
CA VAL A 83 3.66 -3.60 4.62
C VAL A 83 3.57 -4.52 5.82
N ALA A 84 3.98 -4.10 7.01
CA ALA A 84 3.86 -4.89 8.23
C ALA A 84 2.41 -5.35 8.47
N THR A 85 1.43 -4.45 8.30
CA THR A 85 0.00 -4.80 8.43
C THR A 85 -0.44 -5.84 7.40
N ILE A 86 0.06 -5.76 6.17
CA ILE A 86 -0.24 -6.74 5.12
C ILE A 86 0.28 -8.13 5.51
N HIS A 87 1.55 -8.21 5.93
CA HIS A 87 2.15 -9.48 6.40
C HIS A 87 1.33 -10.08 7.54
N GLU A 88 1.07 -9.31 8.59
CA GLU A 88 0.28 -9.77 9.76
C GLU A 88 -1.09 -10.33 9.36
N GLN A 89 -1.79 -9.70 8.42
CA GLN A 89 -3.12 -10.14 8.02
C GLN A 89 -3.11 -11.35 7.09
N MET A 90 -2.12 -11.43 6.19
CA MET A 90 -1.99 -12.58 5.29
C MET A 90 -1.56 -13.84 6.03
N GLU A 91 -0.70 -13.74 7.05
CA GLU A 91 -0.32 -14.86 7.90
C GLU A 91 -1.47 -15.38 8.77
N ALA A 92 -2.26 -14.46 9.35
CA ALA A 92 -3.39 -14.82 10.20
C ALA A 92 -4.63 -15.32 9.43
N GLY A 93 -4.65 -15.18 8.09
CA GLY A 93 -5.86 -15.41 7.28
C GLY A 93 -7.00 -14.44 7.61
N GLY A 94 -6.67 -13.26 8.14
CA GLY A 94 -7.61 -12.28 8.67
C GLY A 94 -8.30 -11.42 7.60
N ASN A 95 -9.22 -10.55 8.02
CA ASN A 95 -9.90 -9.62 7.13
C ASN A 95 -9.02 -8.37 6.90
N LEU A 96 -8.25 -8.38 5.81
CA LEU A 96 -7.37 -7.26 5.41
C LEU A 96 -8.12 -5.92 5.36
N ALA A 97 -9.39 -5.91 4.95
CA ALA A 97 -10.15 -4.67 4.77
C ALA A 97 -10.30 -3.89 6.09
N ASN A 98 -10.61 -4.58 7.19
CA ASN A 98 -10.80 -3.95 8.49
C ASN A 98 -9.49 -3.33 9.04
N LYS A 99 -8.34 -3.94 8.74
CA LYS A 99 -7.06 -3.41 9.19
C LYS A 99 -6.55 -2.28 8.31
N PHE A 100 -6.76 -2.35 7.01
CA PHE A 100 -6.45 -1.25 6.11
C PHE A 100 -7.22 0.02 6.50
N GLN A 101 -8.49 -0.11 6.88
CA GLN A 101 -9.29 0.98 7.45
C GLN A 101 -8.60 1.61 8.67
N PHE A 102 -8.12 0.78 9.61
CA PHE A 102 -7.45 1.25 10.81
C PHE A 102 -6.13 1.98 10.47
N VAL A 103 -5.30 1.41 9.59
CA VAL A 103 -4.04 2.03 9.18
C VAL A 103 -4.29 3.36 8.47
N ALA A 104 -5.26 3.41 7.54
CA ALA A 104 -5.63 4.65 6.85
C ALA A 104 -6.07 5.77 7.82
N GLN A 105 -6.70 5.42 8.95
CA GLN A 105 -7.09 6.38 9.99
C GLN A 105 -5.93 6.81 10.90
N VAL A 106 -4.93 5.95 11.09
CA VAL A 106 -3.82 6.19 12.03
C VAL A 106 -2.66 6.92 11.36
N LEU A 107 -2.29 6.60 10.11
CA LEU A 107 -1.14 7.23 9.44
C LEU A 107 -1.20 8.78 9.42
N PRO A 108 -2.33 9.44 9.08
CA PRO A 108 -2.42 10.89 9.13
C PRO A 108 -2.29 11.47 10.54
N LYS A 109 -2.59 10.68 11.59
CA LYS A 109 -2.44 11.11 12.98
C LYS A 109 -0.97 11.08 13.40
N LEU A 110 -0.20 10.07 12.99
CA LEU A 110 1.23 9.96 13.31
C LEU A 110 2.05 11.14 12.76
N LYS A 111 1.71 11.64 11.56
CA LYS A 111 2.33 12.84 10.97
C LYS A 111 2.10 14.14 11.75
N ARG A 112 1.11 14.19 12.64
CA ARG A 112 0.74 15.41 13.40
C ARG A 112 1.34 15.49 14.80
N VAL A 113 2.05 14.45 15.24
CA VAL A 113 2.64 14.36 16.59
C VAL A 113 4.17 14.56 16.59
N GLY A 114 4.75 14.94 15.45
CA GLY A 114 6.18 15.23 15.29
C GLY A 114 6.43 16.68 14.90
#